data_AF-A0A4Y8P8R7-F1
#
_entry.id   AF-A0A4Y8P8R7-F1
#
_cell.length_a   1.000
_cell.length_b   1.000
_cell.length_c   1.000
_cell.angle_alpha   90.00
_cell.angle_beta   90.00
_cell.angle_gamma   90.00
#
_symmetry.space_group_name_H-M   'P 1'
#
loop_
_entity.id
_entity.type
_entity.pdbx_description
1 polymer ?
#
loop_
_entity_poly.entity_id
_entity_poly.type
_entity_poly.pdbx_seq_one_letter_code
_entity_poly.pdbx_strand_id
1 'polypeptide(L)'
;MSVCFRCFILRQKKIFCFFFLLFLVFPFSLVSSPLKFTPELKDCQLFIEDEEGVHPKYPFVINAYTIIPPDALLRVIYVKPQMDLLSGNPQTVEGEGGEKGGLAAAASRSTPALESEGAFHTDSPEEKEMKMIHQTVWKTGLAFCQAFDFLDADDLRIIFQEKGKKSFKDEPVSFPEGMILAQIDSKVFVVALEVGGKGYEYGMKSGDQILAINDVGINGGLSDFLSLYRKEKFGLTGAKKSIRFLVSRQGESNPIVVSIPLPPSLQGSILDEPFVTEPVKKRK
;
A
#
# COMPACT_ATOMS: atom_id res chain seq x y z
N MET A 1 24.37 -59.86 1.39
CA MET A 1 23.36 -58.82 1.09
C MET A 1 23.31 -57.83 2.25
N SER A 2 24.04 -56.72 2.20
CA SER A 2 23.85 -55.62 3.16
C SER A 2 24.59 -54.34 2.73
N VAL A 3 24.21 -53.74 1.61
CA VAL A 3 24.63 -52.37 1.27
C VAL A 3 23.50 -51.74 0.45
N CYS A 4 22.49 -51.16 1.10
CA CYS A 4 21.59 -50.22 0.41
C CYS A 4 20.70 -49.33 1.30
N PHE A 5 20.70 -49.47 2.64
CA PHE A 5 19.77 -48.68 3.47
C PHE A 5 20.35 -47.39 4.08
N ARG A 6 21.69 -47.27 4.20
CA ARG A 6 22.30 -46.10 4.87
C ARG A 6 22.40 -44.83 4.01
N CYS A 7 22.45 -44.93 2.68
CA CYS A 7 22.54 -43.74 1.81
C CYS A 7 21.20 -43.00 1.62
N PHE A 8 20.06 -43.68 1.80
CA PHE A 8 18.76 -43.05 1.59
C PHE A 8 18.36 -42.13 2.76
N ILE A 9 18.73 -42.50 3.99
CA ILE A 9 18.39 -41.74 5.20
C ILE A 9 19.24 -40.45 5.32
N LEU A 10 20.48 -40.45 4.85
CA LEU A 10 21.35 -39.27 4.85
C LEU A 10 20.95 -38.21 3.81
N ARG A 11 20.26 -38.60 2.73
CA ARG A 11 19.82 -37.68 1.67
C ARG A 11 18.51 -36.96 2.04
N GLN A 12 17.63 -37.60 2.79
CA GLN A 12 16.38 -37.01 3.28
C GLN A 12 16.59 -35.96 4.40
N LYS A 13 17.59 -36.15 5.28
CA LYS A 13 17.87 -35.19 6.36
C LYS A 13 18.39 -33.83 5.86
N LYS A 14 19.14 -33.79 4.75
CA LYS A 14 19.61 -32.52 4.16
C LYS A 14 18.49 -31.70 3.51
N ILE A 15 17.49 -32.35 2.91
CA ILE A 15 16.34 -31.68 2.29
C ILE A 15 15.40 -31.11 3.37
N PHE A 16 15.23 -31.83 4.48
CA PHE A 16 14.39 -31.37 5.59
C PHE A 16 15.01 -30.16 6.32
N CYS A 17 16.34 -30.15 6.52
CA CYS A 17 17.03 -28.97 7.07
C CYS A 17 16.99 -27.76 6.13
N PHE A 18 16.97 -27.96 4.80
CA PHE A 18 16.90 -26.85 3.85
C PHE A 18 15.50 -26.19 3.84
N PHE A 19 14.43 -26.97 3.98
CA PHE A 19 13.08 -26.43 4.11
C PHE A 19 12.84 -25.73 5.47
N PHE A 20 13.41 -26.26 6.56
CA PHE A 20 13.27 -25.64 7.88
C PHE A 20 14.08 -24.34 8.02
N LEU A 21 15.20 -24.22 7.30
CA LEU A 21 15.96 -22.96 7.21
C LEU A 21 15.31 -21.93 6.27
N LEU A 22 14.51 -22.35 5.28
CA LEU A 22 13.80 -21.41 4.40
C LEU A 22 12.63 -20.72 5.11
N PHE A 23 12.02 -21.37 6.12
CA PHE A 23 10.94 -20.79 6.92
C PHE A 23 11.42 -19.81 8.00
N LEU A 24 12.71 -19.78 8.31
CA LEU A 24 13.29 -18.87 9.31
C LEU A 24 13.72 -17.51 8.73
N VAL A 25 13.55 -17.27 7.42
CA VAL A 25 13.98 -16.00 6.77
C VAL A 25 12.79 -15.17 6.24
N PHE A 26 11.56 -15.61 6.47
CA PHE A 26 10.40 -14.75 6.24
C PHE A 26 9.82 -14.32 7.59
N PRO A 27 10.18 -13.13 8.11
CA PRO A 27 9.27 -12.46 9.01
C PRO A 27 8.06 -12.09 8.14
N PHE A 28 7.08 -13.00 8.03
CA PHE A 28 5.72 -12.57 7.77
C PHE A 28 5.32 -11.77 9.01
N SER A 29 5.63 -10.47 9.00
CA SER A 29 5.02 -9.52 9.91
C SER A 29 3.53 -9.51 9.57
N LEU A 30 2.77 -10.42 10.19
CA LEU A 30 1.31 -10.50 10.12
C LEU A 30 0.63 -9.44 10.99
N VAL A 31 1.41 -8.47 11.48
CA VAL A 31 0.94 -7.32 12.23
C VAL A 31 1.49 -6.12 11.49
N SER A 32 0.60 -5.46 10.74
CA SER A 32 0.90 -4.17 10.16
C SER A 32 1.15 -3.18 11.29
N SER A 33 2.12 -2.30 11.07
CA SER A 33 2.56 -1.33 12.07
C SER A 33 2.39 0.05 11.48
N PRO A 34 2.14 1.08 12.31
CA PRO A 34 2.04 2.43 11.81
C PRO A 34 3.28 2.86 11.02
N LEU A 35 3.06 3.68 10.00
CA LEU A 35 4.11 4.12 9.09
C LEU A 35 5.02 5.11 9.81
N LYS A 36 6.26 4.69 10.09
CA LYS A 36 7.31 5.55 10.65
C LYS A 36 8.24 6.03 9.57
N PHE A 37 8.61 7.30 9.63
CA PHE A 37 9.46 7.93 8.62
C PHE A 37 10.77 8.46 9.18
N THR A 38 11.80 8.48 8.33
CA THR A 38 13.09 9.13 8.59
C THR A 38 13.47 10.07 7.43
N PRO A 39 13.65 11.38 7.69
CA PRO A 39 13.29 12.09 8.92
C PRO A 39 11.78 12.02 9.20
N GLU A 40 11.36 12.43 10.40
CA GLU A 40 9.93 12.46 10.75
C GLU A 40 9.19 13.42 9.81
N LEU A 41 7.95 13.06 9.43
CA LEU A 41 7.17 13.82 8.44
C LEU A 41 6.95 15.28 8.85
N LYS A 42 6.80 15.54 10.15
CA LYS A 42 6.63 16.90 10.71
C LYS A 42 7.85 17.80 10.45
N ASP A 43 9.05 17.23 10.30
CA ASP A 43 10.29 17.97 10.09
C ASP A 43 10.56 18.24 8.60
N CYS A 44 9.82 17.57 7.71
CA CYS A 44 10.05 17.62 6.27
C CYS A 44 9.52 18.89 5.58
N GLN A 45 8.77 19.74 6.29
CA GLN A 45 8.13 20.95 5.75
C GLN A 45 7.34 20.69 4.45
N LEU A 46 6.71 19.52 4.35
CA LEU A 46 5.97 19.10 3.16
C LEU A 46 4.58 19.74 3.09
N PHE A 47 4.04 20.16 4.24
CA PHE A 47 2.68 20.69 4.36
C PHE A 47 2.69 22.15 4.82
N ILE A 48 1.70 22.89 4.34
CA ILE A 48 1.37 24.27 4.75
C ILE A 48 -0.04 24.28 5.34
N GLU A 49 -0.28 25.23 6.23
CA GLU A 49 -1.55 25.41 6.93
C GLU A 49 -2.12 26.79 6.57
N ASP A 50 -3.40 26.85 6.19
CA ASP A 50 -4.14 28.08 5.94
C ASP A 50 -5.55 28.04 6.56
N GLU A 51 -6.41 29.00 6.21
CA GLU A 51 -7.78 29.07 6.72
C GLU A 51 -8.68 27.92 6.20
N GLU A 52 -8.35 27.34 5.05
CA GLU A 52 -9.12 26.24 4.42
C GLU A 52 -8.70 24.87 4.93
N GLY A 53 -7.44 24.73 5.37
CA GLY A 53 -6.93 23.56 6.08
C GLY A 53 -5.45 23.28 5.81
N VAL A 54 -5.12 22.00 5.63
CA VAL A 54 -3.75 21.53 5.38
C VAL A 54 -3.58 21.22 3.89
N HIS A 55 -2.53 21.77 3.30
CA HIS A 55 -2.22 21.61 1.88
C HIS A 55 -0.77 21.15 1.69
N PRO A 56 -0.44 20.40 0.63
CA PRO A 56 0.94 20.14 0.25
C PRO A 56 1.61 21.40 -0.26
N LYS A 57 2.81 21.69 0.24
CA LYS A 57 3.68 22.76 -0.26
C LYS A 57 4.18 22.46 -1.68
N TYR A 58 4.44 21.19 -1.95
CA TYR A 58 4.97 20.70 -3.22
C TYR A 58 4.12 19.52 -3.71
N PRO A 59 4.06 19.26 -5.03
CA PRO A 59 3.49 18.03 -5.51
C PRO A 59 4.28 16.84 -4.96
N PHE A 60 3.58 15.83 -4.46
CA PHE A 60 4.21 14.63 -3.88
C PHE A 60 3.46 13.35 -4.25
N VAL A 61 4.19 12.23 -4.20
CA VAL A 61 3.69 10.92 -4.56
C VAL A 61 3.12 10.22 -3.34
N ILE A 62 1.90 9.70 -3.46
CA ILE A 62 1.28 8.84 -2.43
C ILE A 62 1.22 7.37 -2.82
N ASN A 63 1.24 7.08 -4.14
CA ASN A 63 1.31 5.73 -4.67
C ASN A 63 1.91 5.72 -6.09
N ALA A 64 2.07 4.55 -6.70
CA ALA A 64 2.68 4.43 -8.02
C ALA A 64 1.90 5.11 -9.17
N TYR A 65 0.70 5.62 -8.92
CA TYR A 65 -0.22 6.18 -9.91
C TYR A 65 -0.60 7.64 -9.62
N THR A 66 -0.56 8.05 -8.36
CA THR A 66 -1.18 9.29 -7.90
C THR A 66 -0.16 10.26 -7.33
N ILE A 67 -0.17 11.46 -7.91
CA ILE A 67 0.53 12.65 -7.43
C ILE A 67 -0.54 13.58 -6.84
N ILE A 68 -0.37 13.97 -5.59
CA ILE A 68 -1.20 15.04 -5.02
C ILE A 68 -0.58 16.38 -5.45
N PRO A 69 -1.33 17.26 -6.13
CA PRO A 69 -0.81 18.55 -6.57
C PRO A 69 -0.59 19.51 -5.38
N PRO A 70 0.24 20.55 -5.56
CA PRO A 70 0.33 21.62 -4.57
C PRO A 70 -1.04 22.29 -4.45
N ASP A 71 -1.37 22.78 -3.26
CA ASP A 71 -2.66 23.38 -2.90
C ASP A 71 -3.86 22.41 -2.81
N ALA A 72 -3.69 21.10 -3.02
CA ALA A 72 -4.78 20.16 -2.75
C ALA A 72 -5.15 20.17 -1.26
N LEU A 73 -6.43 20.22 -0.95
CA LEU A 73 -6.90 20.23 0.43
C LEU A 73 -6.99 18.80 0.97
N LEU A 74 -6.17 18.51 1.98
CA LEU A 74 -6.12 17.19 2.63
C LEU A 74 -7.25 17.10 3.67
N ARG A 75 -8.04 16.01 3.64
CA ARG A 75 -9.26 15.88 4.45
C ARG A 75 -9.16 14.82 5.53
N VAL A 76 -8.94 13.57 5.14
CA VAL A 76 -8.97 12.41 6.05
C VAL A 76 -7.88 11.43 5.66
N ILE A 77 -7.26 10.83 6.66
CA ILE A 77 -6.48 9.60 6.52
C ILE A 77 -7.23 8.54 7.34
N TYR A 78 -7.47 7.38 6.74
CA TYR A 78 -8.20 6.30 7.39
C TYR A 78 -7.72 4.94 6.87
N VAL A 79 -8.02 3.89 7.63
CA VAL A 79 -7.86 2.50 7.20
C VAL A 79 -9.22 1.99 6.81
N LYS A 80 -9.35 1.43 5.60
CA LYS A 80 -10.63 0.85 5.19
C LYS A 80 -10.92 -0.36 6.08
N PRO A 81 -12.07 -0.41 6.78
CA PRO A 81 -12.41 -1.59 7.55
C PRO A 81 -12.54 -2.78 6.60
N GLN A 82 -11.76 -3.83 6.85
CA GLN A 82 -12.00 -5.12 6.21
C GLN A 82 -13.37 -5.57 6.69
N MET A 83 -14.37 -5.47 5.82
CA MET A 83 -15.62 -6.17 6.03
C MET A 83 -15.30 -7.65 5.86
N ASP A 84 -14.90 -8.30 6.95
CA ASP A 84 -14.95 -9.74 7.05
C ASP A 84 -16.35 -10.13 6.62
N LEU A 85 -16.41 -10.82 5.49
CA LEU A 85 -17.63 -11.27 4.86
C LEU A 85 -18.51 -11.89 5.94
N LEU A 86 -19.58 -11.20 6.29
CA LEU A 86 -20.80 -11.79 6.82
C LEU A 86 -21.42 -12.66 5.73
N SER A 87 -20.67 -13.65 5.25
CA SER A 87 -21.16 -14.88 4.64
C SER A 87 -21.52 -15.88 5.75
N GLY A 88 -22.12 -15.38 6.84
CA GLY A 88 -23.09 -16.14 7.59
C GLY A 88 -24.44 -15.63 7.11
N ASN A 89 -25.09 -16.39 6.22
CA ASN A 89 -26.46 -16.12 5.78
C ASN A 89 -27.29 -15.65 6.99
N PRO A 90 -28.10 -14.58 6.87
CA PRO A 90 -29.20 -14.42 7.80
C PRO A 90 -30.10 -15.64 7.57
N GLN A 91 -30.01 -16.62 8.45
CA GLN A 91 -31.05 -17.64 8.54
C GLN A 91 -32.31 -16.91 9.00
N THR A 92 -33.11 -16.47 8.04
CA THR A 92 -34.56 -16.37 8.19
C THR A 92 -35.05 -17.77 8.55
N VAL A 93 -35.11 -18.06 9.86
CA VAL A 93 -35.89 -19.17 10.38
C VAL A 93 -37.29 -18.64 10.62
N GLU A 94 -38.09 -18.62 9.56
CA GLU A 94 -39.54 -18.58 9.71
C GLU A 94 -40.05 -20.02 9.95
N GLY A 95 -40.65 -20.22 11.12
CA GLY A 95 -41.72 -21.21 11.35
C GLY A 95 -41.30 -22.66 11.65
N GLU A 96 -41.40 -23.09 12.91
CA GLU A 96 -42.58 -23.84 13.40
C GLU A 96 -42.39 -24.30 14.86
N GLY A 97 -43.33 -23.90 15.72
CA GLY A 97 -43.85 -24.71 16.82
C GLY A 97 -43.01 -24.89 18.09
N GLY A 98 -43.44 -24.29 19.20
CA GLY A 98 -43.14 -24.81 20.54
C GLY A 98 -42.95 -23.75 21.62
N GLU A 99 -43.93 -23.64 22.50
CA GLU A 99 -43.94 -22.78 23.69
C GLU A 99 -42.71 -22.96 24.58
N LYS A 100 -42.13 -21.84 25.07
CA LYS A 100 -42.05 -21.45 26.50
C LYS A 100 -40.96 -20.41 26.76
N GLY A 101 -41.41 -19.24 27.22
CA GLY A 101 -40.78 -18.50 28.32
C GLY A 101 -39.64 -17.52 28.01
N GLY A 102 -39.92 -16.23 28.18
CA GLY A 102 -38.95 -15.28 28.73
C GLY A 102 -38.51 -14.12 27.83
N LEU A 103 -38.77 -12.90 28.32
CA LEU A 103 -37.97 -11.68 28.12
C LEU A 103 -38.17 -10.79 26.88
N ALA A 104 -39.17 -11.01 26.03
CA ALA A 104 -39.46 -10.08 24.91
C ALA A 104 -40.64 -9.10 25.14
N ALA A 105 -41.25 -9.10 26.33
CA ALA A 105 -42.44 -8.28 26.63
C ALA A 105 -42.15 -6.88 27.22
N ALA A 106 -40.88 -6.45 27.30
CA ALA A 106 -40.51 -5.18 27.92
C ALA A 106 -40.26 -4.01 26.94
N ALA A 107 -40.41 -4.20 25.62
CA ALA A 107 -40.10 -3.17 24.63
C ALA A 107 -41.33 -2.62 23.87
N SER A 108 -42.54 -2.80 24.40
CA SER A 108 -43.74 -2.12 23.90
C SER A 108 -44.23 -1.09 24.92
N ARG A 109 -43.62 0.10 24.87
CA ARG A 109 -44.30 1.33 25.30
C ARG A 109 -44.50 2.21 24.07
N SER A 110 -45.75 2.18 23.61
CA SER A 110 -46.32 3.00 22.56
C SER A 110 -45.98 4.48 22.75
N THR A 111 -45.39 5.10 21.73
CA THR A 111 -45.51 6.54 21.49
C THR A 111 -46.40 6.74 20.28
N PRO A 112 -47.34 7.70 20.31
CA PRO A 112 -48.36 7.83 19.29
C PRO A 112 -47.75 8.38 17.99
N ALA A 113 -48.23 7.86 16.87
CA ALA A 113 -47.85 8.27 15.53
C ALA A 113 -48.22 9.73 15.30
N LEU A 114 -47.21 10.57 15.08
CA LEU A 114 -47.37 11.80 14.32
C LEU A 114 -46.95 11.49 12.89
N GLU A 115 -47.92 11.49 11.99
CA GLU A 115 -47.68 11.46 10.54
C GLU A 115 -46.87 12.71 10.17
N SER A 116 -45.57 12.55 9.89
CA SER A 116 -44.85 13.53 9.08
C SER A 116 -44.40 12.85 7.80
N GLU A 117 -45.03 13.25 6.71
CA GLU A 117 -44.50 13.08 5.37
C GLU A 117 -43.07 13.63 5.32
N GLY A 118 -42.13 12.71 5.17
CA GLY A 118 -40.72 13.00 5.15
C GLY A 118 -40.01 11.68 5.29
N ALA A 119 -39.75 11.03 4.16
CA ALA A 119 -38.92 9.84 4.11
C ALA A 119 -37.63 10.11 4.91
N PHE A 120 -37.55 9.57 6.12
CA PHE A 120 -36.28 9.40 6.82
C PHE A 120 -35.51 8.37 5.99
N HIS A 121 -34.86 8.83 4.93
CA HIS A 121 -33.69 8.16 4.41
C HIS A 121 -32.69 8.16 5.57
N THR A 122 -32.67 7.07 6.33
CA THR A 122 -31.56 6.78 7.21
C THR A 122 -30.38 6.56 6.29
N ASP A 123 -29.56 7.60 6.10
CA ASP A 123 -28.30 7.52 5.37
C ASP A 123 -27.61 6.20 5.75
N SER A 124 -27.19 5.43 4.75
CA SER A 124 -26.47 4.18 4.98
C SER A 124 -25.22 4.46 5.84
N PRO A 125 -24.68 3.48 6.57
CA PRO A 125 -23.42 3.68 7.31
C PRO A 125 -22.30 4.27 6.43
N GLU A 126 -22.23 3.83 5.17
CA GLU A 126 -21.30 4.35 4.16
C GLU A 126 -21.60 5.81 3.78
N GLU A 127 -22.87 6.19 3.61
CA GLU A 127 -23.26 7.57 3.30
C GLU A 127 -22.98 8.52 4.47
N LYS A 128 -23.16 8.06 5.71
CA LYS A 128 -22.80 8.83 6.92
C LYS A 128 -21.30 8.98 7.07
N GLU A 129 -20.53 7.92 6.82
CA GLU A 129 -19.07 7.95 6.84
C GLU A 129 -18.54 8.90 5.77
N MET A 130 -19.05 8.80 4.55
CA MET A 130 -18.73 9.74 3.48
C MET A 130 -19.10 11.16 3.88
N LYS A 131 -20.27 11.42 4.47
CA LYS A 131 -20.66 12.75 4.95
C LYS A 131 -19.72 13.30 6.04
N MET A 132 -19.24 12.46 6.96
CA MET A 132 -18.23 12.85 7.96
C MET A 132 -16.88 13.16 7.32
N ILE A 133 -16.47 12.36 6.34
CA ILE A 133 -15.26 12.61 5.54
C ILE A 133 -15.35 13.97 4.82
N HIS A 134 -16.50 14.30 4.23
CA HIS A 134 -16.73 15.58 3.55
C HIS A 134 -16.62 16.79 4.51
N GLN A 135 -16.84 16.58 5.80
CA GLN A 135 -16.81 17.62 6.84
C GLN A 135 -15.49 17.69 7.60
N THR A 136 -14.64 16.66 7.50
CA THR A 136 -13.41 16.60 8.28
C THR A 136 -12.32 17.40 7.59
N VAL A 137 -11.86 18.44 8.27
CA VAL A 137 -10.76 19.30 7.84
C VAL A 137 -9.67 19.23 8.88
N TRP A 138 -8.45 18.93 8.45
CA TRP A 138 -7.30 19.02 9.32
C TRP A 138 -7.07 20.48 9.70
N LYS A 139 -7.02 20.74 11.01
CA LYS A 139 -6.77 22.09 11.54
C LYS A 139 -5.29 22.44 11.58
N THR A 140 -4.42 21.43 11.65
CA THR A 140 -2.97 21.58 11.67
C THR A 140 -2.30 20.45 10.88
N GLY A 141 -1.23 20.77 10.18
CA GLY A 141 -0.38 19.85 9.44
C GLY A 141 0.39 18.91 10.38
N LEU A 142 0.68 19.35 11.62
CA LEU A 142 1.26 18.47 12.63
C LEU A 142 0.32 17.31 13.00
N ALA A 143 -0.98 17.58 13.20
CA ALA A 143 -1.96 16.54 13.45
C ALA A 143 -2.13 15.60 12.25
N PHE A 144 -2.07 16.16 11.04
CA PHE A 144 -2.08 15.38 9.80
C PHE A 144 -0.88 14.43 9.71
N CYS A 145 0.35 14.92 9.98
CA CYS A 145 1.55 14.09 9.99
C CYS A 145 1.45 12.98 11.05
N GLN A 146 0.97 13.32 12.25
CA GLN A 146 0.81 12.36 13.34
C GLN A 146 -0.16 11.23 13.03
N ALA A 147 -1.14 11.44 12.14
CA ALA A 147 -2.06 10.38 11.76
C ALA A 147 -1.34 9.15 11.16
N PHE A 148 -0.22 9.35 10.47
CA PHE A 148 0.60 8.24 9.95
C PHE A 148 1.28 7.42 11.06
N ASP A 149 1.56 8.04 12.22
CA ASP A 149 2.21 7.38 13.35
C ASP A 149 1.24 6.49 14.16
N PHE A 150 -0.07 6.66 13.97
CA PHE A 150 -1.11 5.97 14.74
C PHE A 150 -1.95 4.99 13.92
N LEU A 151 -2.16 5.28 12.63
CA LEU A 151 -2.98 4.45 11.78
C LEU A 151 -2.20 3.27 11.23
N ASP A 152 -2.86 2.13 11.17
CA ASP A 152 -2.26 0.92 10.64
C ASP A 152 -1.96 1.07 9.14
N ALA A 153 -0.86 0.47 8.66
CA ALA A 153 -0.44 0.66 7.27
C ALA A 153 -1.28 -0.18 6.29
N ASP A 154 -1.96 -1.21 6.78
CA ASP A 154 -2.80 -2.10 5.96
C ASP A 154 -4.01 -1.36 5.39
N ASP A 155 -4.02 -1.15 4.07
CA ASP A 155 -5.05 -0.37 3.34
C ASP A 155 -5.30 1.03 3.92
N LEU A 156 -4.21 1.72 4.28
CA LEU A 156 -4.23 3.15 4.60
C LEU A 156 -4.62 3.95 3.36
N ARG A 157 -5.56 4.88 3.51
CA ARG A 157 -6.10 5.70 2.43
C ARG A 157 -6.11 7.16 2.81
N ILE A 158 -5.98 8.02 1.81
CA ILE A 158 -6.06 9.47 1.95
C ILE A 158 -7.15 10.04 1.05
N ILE A 159 -7.94 10.94 1.64
CA ILE A 159 -8.95 11.71 0.92
C ILE A 159 -8.49 13.14 0.77
N PHE A 160 -8.47 13.62 -0.46
CA PHE A 160 -8.09 14.99 -0.79
C PHE A 160 -8.98 15.59 -1.88
N GLN A 161 -8.98 16.91 -1.94
CA GLN A 161 -9.72 17.69 -2.93
C GLN A 161 -8.74 18.57 -3.69
N GLU A 162 -8.69 18.43 -5.01
CA GLU A 162 -7.87 19.32 -5.84
C GLU A 162 -8.49 20.72 -5.90
N LYS A 163 -7.65 21.75 -5.93
CA LYS A 163 -8.07 23.16 -5.99
C LYS A 163 -9.02 23.40 -7.17
N GLY A 164 -10.17 24.02 -6.88
CA GLY A 164 -11.20 24.32 -7.88
C GLY A 164 -12.04 23.11 -8.34
N LYS A 165 -11.79 21.89 -7.84
CA LYS A 165 -12.63 20.72 -8.10
C LYS A 165 -13.62 20.49 -6.96
N LYS A 166 -14.83 20.04 -7.30
CA LYS A 166 -15.87 19.71 -6.31
C LYS A 166 -15.80 18.25 -5.83
N SER A 167 -15.16 17.38 -6.60
CA SER A 167 -15.03 15.96 -6.28
C SER A 167 -13.84 15.69 -5.38
N PHE A 168 -14.04 14.83 -4.39
CA PHE A 168 -12.98 14.25 -3.59
C PHE A 168 -12.33 13.07 -4.32
N LYS A 169 -11.05 12.85 -4.06
CA LYS A 169 -10.32 11.65 -4.46
C LYS A 169 -10.00 10.84 -3.22
N ASP A 170 -10.27 9.55 -3.28
CA ASP A 170 -9.94 8.57 -2.26
C ASP A 170 -8.91 7.59 -2.82
N GLU A 171 -7.70 7.65 -2.29
CA GLU A 171 -6.53 7.00 -2.87
C GLU A 171 -5.78 6.19 -1.82
N PRO A 172 -5.37 4.94 -2.13
CA PRO A 172 -4.53 4.17 -1.23
C PRO A 172 -3.14 4.79 -1.11
N VAL A 173 -2.58 4.72 0.10
CA VAL A 173 -1.22 5.13 0.40
C VAL A 173 -0.31 3.92 0.23
N SER A 174 0.63 4.01 -0.70
CA SER A 174 1.64 2.97 -0.95
C SER A 174 2.85 3.59 -1.63
N PHE A 175 3.73 4.18 -0.83
CA PHE A 175 4.87 4.95 -1.30
C PHE A 175 5.82 4.07 -2.16
N PRO A 176 6.29 4.55 -3.34
CA PRO A 176 7.23 3.81 -4.17
C PRO A 176 8.49 3.42 -3.40
N GLU A 177 8.69 2.11 -3.19
CA GLU A 177 9.76 1.56 -2.36
C GLU A 177 9.82 2.19 -0.94
N GLY A 178 8.70 2.63 -0.37
CA GLY A 178 8.70 3.32 0.92
C GLY A 178 9.32 4.72 0.89
N MET A 179 9.43 5.34 -0.29
CA MET A 179 9.98 6.69 -0.46
C MET A 179 8.87 7.72 -0.62
N ILE A 180 8.87 8.74 0.24
CA ILE A 180 8.06 9.94 0.03
C ILE A 180 8.82 10.84 -0.94
N LEU A 181 8.28 10.98 -2.14
CA LEU A 181 8.90 11.73 -3.23
C LEU A 181 8.14 13.02 -3.46
N ALA A 182 8.86 14.15 -3.55
CA ALA A 182 8.28 15.44 -3.90
C ALA A 182 9.01 16.07 -5.10
N GLN A 183 8.29 16.94 -5.81
CA GLN A 183 8.85 17.75 -6.88
C GLN A 183 9.21 19.14 -6.36
N ILE A 184 10.50 19.45 -6.29
CA ILE A 184 11.02 20.75 -5.85
C ILE A 184 11.88 21.29 -6.99
N ASP A 185 11.59 22.51 -7.47
CA ASP A 185 12.29 23.14 -8.60
C ASP A 185 12.39 22.23 -9.85
N SER A 186 11.30 21.54 -10.17
CA SER A 186 11.20 20.57 -11.29
C SER A 186 12.08 19.33 -11.17
N LYS A 187 12.67 19.08 -9.99
CA LYS A 187 13.49 17.90 -9.69
C LYS A 187 12.76 16.99 -8.71
N VAL A 188 13.04 15.69 -8.78
CA VAL A 188 12.46 14.68 -7.89
C VAL A 188 13.40 14.45 -6.71
N PHE A 189 12.92 14.72 -5.50
CA PHE A 189 13.67 14.51 -4.27
C PHE A 189 13.00 13.48 -3.38
N VAL A 190 13.83 12.68 -2.71
CA VAL A 190 13.41 11.87 -1.56
C VAL A 190 13.28 12.78 -0.36
N VAL A 191 12.05 13.00 0.11
CA VAL A 191 11.76 13.86 1.26
C VAL A 191 11.93 13.07 2.57
N ALA A 192 11.34 11.88 2.62
CA ALA A 192 11.44 10.98 3.75
C ALA A 192 11.36 9.52 3.29
N LEU A 193 11.80 8.61 4.14
CA LEU A 193 11.79 7.18 3.90
C LEU A 193 11.05 6.47 5.02
N GLU A 194 10.19 5.53 4.65
CA GLU A 194 9.58 4.60 5.59
C GLU A 194 10.68 3.74 6.24
N VAL A 195 10.68 3.69 7.57
CA VAL A 195 11.63 2.88 8.35
C VAL A 195 11.34 1.41 8.11
N GLY A 196 12.30 0.69 7.54
CA GLY A 196 12.11 -0.70 7.10
C GLY A 196 11.52 -0.83 5.69
N GLY A 197 11.21 0.29 5.03
CA GLY A 197 10.86 0.29 3.61
C GLY A 197 12.07 -0.01 2.72
N LYS A 198 11.83 -0.52 1.51
CA LYS A 198 12.90 -0.93 0.57
C LYS A 198 13.89 0.18 0.25
N GLY A 199 13.43 1.42 0.04
CA GLY A 199 14.29 2.56 -0.19
C GLY A 199 15.29 2.74 0.96
N TYR A 200 14.79 2.66 2.20
CA TYR A 200 15.61 2.75 3.41
C TYR A 200 16.60 1.59 3.50
N GLU A 201 16.14 0.35 3.34
CA GLU A 201 16.98 -0.86 3.45
C GLU A 201 18.12 -0.90 2.44
N TYR A 202 17.88 -0.42 1.22
CA TYR A 202 18.86 -0.47 0.13
C TYR A 202 19.69 0.82 -0.01
N GLY A 203 19.59 1.75 0.95
CA GLY A 203 20.53 2.85 1.11
C GLY A 203 20.16 4.17 0.43
N MET A 204 18.89 4.37 0.06
CA MET A 204 18.36 5.71 -0.26
C MET A 204 18.38 6.58 1.01
N LYS A 205 18.51 7.89 0.84
CA LYS A 205 18.50 8.87 1.93
C LYS A 205 17.58 10.04 1.62
N SER A 206 17.03 10.65 2.67
CA SER A 206 16.35 11.94 2.55
C SER A 206 17.33 12.98 2.00
N GLY A 207 16.84 13.83 1.10
CA GLY A 207 17.64 14.80 0.33
C GLY A 207 18.25 14.25 -0.96
N ASP A 208 18.18 12.94 -1.23
CA ASP A 208 18.64 12.39 -2.52
C ASP A 208 17.78 12.94 -3.67
N GLN A 209 18.44 13.49 -4.70
CA GLN A 209 17.81 13.85 -5.96
C GLN A 209 17.85 12.67 -6.92
N ILE A 210 16.70 12.17 -7.38
CA ILE A 210 16.64 11.07 -8.35
C ILE A 210 16.83 11.63 -9.76
N LEU A 211 17.85 11.14 -10.46
CA LEU A 211 18.23 11.58 -11.80
C LEU A 211 17.75 10.62 -12.88
N ALA A 212 17.80 9.31 -12.63
CA ALA A 212 17.46 8.28 -13.62
C ALA A 212 16.95 7.00 -12.97
N ILE A 213 16.16 6.23 -13.71
CA ILE A 213 15.77 4.86 -13.39
C ILE A 213 16.29 3.94 -14.49
N ASN A 214 17.09 2.94 -14.13
CA ASN A 214 17.68 1.98 -15.08
C ASN A 214 18.31 2.66 -16.31
N ASP A 215 19.14 3.67 -16.04
CA ASP A 215 19.88 4.47 -17.03
C ASP A 215 19.02 5.38 -17.93
N VAL A 216 17.71 5.46 -17.66
CA VAL A 216 16.79 6.39 -18.33
C VAL A 216 16.58 7.62 -17.45
N GLY A 217 17.04 8.78 -17.92
CA GLY A 217 16.90 10.06 -17.22
C GLY A 217 15.45 10.50 -17.04
N ILE A 218 15.16 11.19 -15.95
CA ILE A 218 13.85 11.74 -15.63
C ILE A 218 13.79 13.19 -16.16
N ASN A 219 12.93 13.43 -17.16
CA ASN A 219 12.87 14.69 -17.92
C ASN A 219 11.52 15.42 -17.75
N GLY A 220 10.97 15.46 -16.53
CA GLY A 220 9.61 15.98 -16.35
C GLY A 220 9.06 15.91 -14.92
N GLY A 221 9.94 15.79 -13.93
CA GLY A 221 9.54 15.70 -12.53
C GLY A 221 8.83 14.38 -12.19
N LEU A 222 7.79 14.44 -11.36
CA LEU A 222 7.17 13.24 -10.78
C LEU A 222 6.36 12.39 -11.78
N SER A 223 5.77 13.00 -12.81
CA SER A 223 4.98 12.26 -13.80
C SER A 223 5.85 11.30 -14.63
N ASP A 224 7.01 11.79 -15.05
CA ASP A 224 8.03 11.00 -15.75
C ASP A 224 8.58 9.91 -14.84
N PHE A 225 8.90 10.26 -13.59
CA PHE A 225 9.33 9.29 -12.59
C PHE A 225 8.32 8.16 -12.44
N LEU A 226 7.04 8.44 -12.23
CA LEU A 226 6.01 7.41 -12.04
C LEU A 226 5.81 6.55 -13.29
N SER A 227 5.92 7.14 -14.47
CA SER A 227 5.80 6.42 -15.74
C SER A 227 6.95 5.44 -15.93
N LEU A 228 8.19 5.87 -15.68
CA LEU A 228 9.37 5.01 -15.70
C LEU A 228 9.32 3.96 -14.59
N TYR A 229 9.00 4.36 -13.36
CA TYR A 229 8.90 3.47 -12.21
C TYR A 229 7.91 2.34 -12.46
N ARG A 230 6.69 2.64 -12.94
CA ARG A 230 5.68 1.61 -13.24
C ARG A 230 6.14 0.65 -14.33
N LYS A 231 6.74 1.17 -15.40
CA LYS A 231 7.28 0.35 -16.50
C LYS A 231 8.34 -0.64 -15.98
N GLU A 232 9.20 -0.18 -15.07
CA GLU A 232 10.31 -0.97 -14.54
C GLU A 232 9.88 -1.91 -13.39
N LYS A 233 8.90 -1.50 -12.58
CA LYS A 233 8.38 -2.26 -11.44
C LYS A 233 7.38 -3.34 -11.83
N PHE A 234 6.47 -3.01 -12.75
CA PHE A 234 5.33 -3.84 -13.12
C PHE A 234 5.40 -4.34 -14.57
N GLY A 235 6.43 -3.96 -15.33
CA GLY A 235 6.62 -4.43 -16.69
C GLY A 235 6.88 -5.93 -16.75
N LEU A 236 6.40 -6.57 -17.81
CA LEU A 236 6.53 -8.02 -18.07
C LEU A 236 7.96 -8.47 -18.44
N THR A 237 8.97 -7.63 -18.25
CA THR A 237 10.35 -7.95 -18.63
C THR A 237 11.00 -8.81 -17.56
N GLY A 238 10.83 -10.14 -17.66
CA GLY A 238 11.43 -11.15 -16.76
C GLY A 238 12.97 -11.19 -16.72
N ALA A 239 13.65 -10.20 -17.31
CA ALA A 239 15.10 -10.09 -17.30
C ALA A 239 15.64 -9.25 -16.13
N LYS A 240 14.85 -8.34 -15.57
CA LYS A 240 15.35 -7.39 -14.55
C LYS A 240 15.16 -7.95 -13.15
N LYS A 241 16.28 -8.11 -12.44
CA LYS A 241 16.33 -8.56 -11.03
C LYS A 241 16.22 -7.42 -10.04
N SER A 242 16.44 -6.18 -10.47
CA SER A 242 16.38 -4.99 -9.64
C SER A 242 15.99 -3.74 -10.44
N ILE A 243 15.48 -2.75 -9.72
CA ILE A 243 15.34 -1.36 -10.19
C ILE A 243 16.56 -0.59 -9.67
N ARG A 244 17.27 0.10 -10.57
CA ARG A 244 18.41 0.95 -10.23
C ARG A 244 18.02 2.41 -10.32
N PHE A 245 18.30 3.16 -9.27
CA PHE A 245 18.13 4.60 -9.21
C PHE A 245 19.51 5.26 -9.26
N LEU A 246 19.70 6.19 -10.20
CA LEU A 246 20.86 7.08 -10.19
C LEU A 246 20.47 8.32 -9.37
N VAL A 247 21.21 8.60 -8.30
CA VAL A 247 20.89 9.68 -7.36
C VAL A 247 22.06 10.64 -7.20
N SER A 248 21.76 11.94 -7.11
CA SER A 248 22.71 12.94 -6.62
C SER A 248 22.47 13.15 -5.13
N ARG A 249 23.52 13.02 -4.33
CA ARG A 249 23.48 13.12 -2.87
C ARG A 249 24.33 14.28 -2.39
N GLN A 250 23.80 15.06 -1.46
CA GLN A 250 24.55 16.16 -0.86
C GLN A 250 25.82 15.65 -0.18
N GLY A 251 26.96 16.28 -0.48
CA GLY A 251 28.27 15.91 0.05
C GLY A 251 29.03 14.90 -0.82
N GLU A 252 28.39 14.32 -1.83
CA GLU A 252 29.02 13.40 -2.78
C GLU A 252 29.33 14.13 -4.10
N SER A 253 30.51 13.90 -4.66
CA SER A 253 30.96 14.59 -5.88
C SER A 253 30.38 13.99 -7.16
N ASN A 254 30.00 12.71 -7.12
CA ASN A 254 29.45 11.98 -8.26
C ASN A 254 28.10 11.34 -7.91
N PRO A 255 27.19 11.18 -8.88
CA PRO A 255 25.96 10.44 -8.66
C PRO A 255 26.21 8.98 -8.24
N ILE A 256 25.38 8.47 -7.35
CA ILE A 256 25.44 7.12 -6.80
C ILE A 256 24.34 6.26 -7.42
N VAL A 257 24.61 4.98 -7.64
CA VAL A 257 23.59 4.01 -8.06
C VAL A 257 23.09 3.24 -6.85
N VAL A 258 21.78 3.32 -6.59
CA VAL A 258 21.08 2.51 -5.58
C VAL A 258 20.25 1.44 -6.28
N SER A 259 20.45 0.17 -5.92
CA SER A 259 19.80 -0.97 -6.58
C SER A 259 18.85 -1.68 -5.62
N ILE A 260 17.56 -1.68 -5.94
CA ILE A 260 16.49 -2.30 -5.14
C ILE A 260 15.99 -3.56 -5.86
N PRO A 261 16.07 -4.75 -5.25
CA PRO A 261 15.64 -5.99 -5.88
C PRO A 261 14.13 -5.99 -6.13
N LEU A 262 13.77 -6.52 -7.30
CA LEU A 262 12.40 -6.82 -7.65
C LEU A 262 11.99 -8.14 -6.99
N PRO A 263 10.71 -8.30 -6.59
CA PRO A 263 10.22 -9.59 -6.16
C PRO A 263 10.42 -10.61 -7.31
N PRO A 264 10.68 -11.88 -6.98
CA PRO A 264 10.84 -12.91 -8.00
C PRO A 264 9.58 -13.00 -8.85
N SER A 265 9.73 -12.89 -10.18
CA SER A 265 8.64 -13.12 -11.12
C SER A 265 8.31 -14.60 -11.18
N LEU A 266 7.02 -14.96 -11.18
CA LEU A 266 6.56 -16.35 -11.36
C LEU A 266 6.79 -16.89 -12.79
N GLN A 267 7.17 -16.04 -13.74
CA GLN A 267 7.57 -16.47 -15.08
C GLN A 267 8.92 -17.19 -15.01
N GLY A 268 8.87 -18.52 -15.23
CA GLY A 268 9.94 -19.47 -14.92
C GLY A 268 9.51 -20.62 -14.00
N SER A 269 8.23 -20.68 -13.59
CA SER A 269 7.66 -21.88 -12.98
C SER A 269 7.74 -23.05 -13.96
N ILE A 270 8.04 -24.24 -13.43
CA ILE A 270 8.21 -25.56 -14.09
C ILE A 270 7.18 -25.92 -15.18
N LEU A 271 6.06 -25.20 -15.26
CA LEU A 271 4.98 -25.42 -16.24
C LEU A 271 5.26 -24.80 -17.62
N ASP A 272 6.25 -23.91 -17.75
CA ASP A 272 6.61 -23.24 -19.02
C ASP A 272 7.70 -23.97 -19.81
N GLU A 273 8.20 -25.13 -19.35
CA GLU A 273 9.06 -25.96 -20.19
C GLU A 273 8.20 -26.70 -21.22
N PRO A 274 8.32 -26.39 -22.54
CA PRO A 274 7.69 -27.23 -23.54
C PRO A 274 8.31 -28.62 -23.42
N PHE A 275 7.48 -29.65 -23.24
CA PHE A 275 7.89 -31.04 -23.39
C PHE A 275 8.58 -31.19 -24.75
N VAL A 276 9.90 -31.26 -24.75
CA VAL A 276 10.67 -31.67 -25.92
C VAL A 276 10.36 -33.14 -26.13
N THR A 277 9.30 -33.44 -26.90
CA THR A 277 9.11 -34.78 -27.44
C THR A 277 10.17 -34.99 -28.50
N GLU A 278 11.26 -35.66 -28.16
CA GLU A 278 12.21 -36.14 -29.16
C GLU A 278 11.47 -37.03 -30.18
N PRO A 279 11.64 -36.81 -31.50
CA PRO A 279 11.04 -37.68 -32.48
C PRO A 279 11.74 -39.05 -32.45
N VAL A 280 10.95 -40.08 -32.12
CA VAL A 280 11.36 -41.48 -32.19
C VAL A 280 11.83 -41.81 -33.61
N LYS A 281 13.15 -42.01 -33.77
CA LYS A 281 13.74 -42.53 -35.01
C LYS A 281 13.19 -43.93 -35.28
N LYS A 282 12.33 -44.07 -36.29
CA LYS A 282 11.96 -45.38 -36.84
C LYS A 282 13.22 -46.05 -37.41
N ARG A 283 13.63 -47.18 -36.80
CA ARG A 283 14.60 -48.09 -37.43
C ARG A 283 13.91 -48.87 -38.54
N LYS A 284 14.53 -48.88 -39.72
CA LYS A 284 14.27 -49.87 -40.78
C LYS A 284 14.83 -51.21 -40.38
#